data_AF-A0A2R7K899-F1
#
_entry.id   AF-A0A2R7K899-F1
#
_cell.length_a   1.000
_cell.length_b   1.000
_cell.length_c   1.000
_cell.angle_alpha   90.00
_cell.angle_beta   90.00
_cell.angle_gamma   90.00
#
_symmetry.space_group_name_H-M   'P 1'
#
loop_
_entity.id
_entity.type
_entity.pdbx_description
1 polymer ?
#
loop_
_entity_poly.entity_id
_entity_poly.type
_entity_poly.pdbx_seq_one_letter_code
_entity_poly.pdbx_strand_id
1 'polypeptide(L)'
;MSKAVYIATSDHNSGKSIITLGLMSILIGKTAKVGYFRPIVEDFVDGELDNHIETVLSYFNLDIKFEDAFAITKSKLIKKKNKGKIGEVLDLIIEKYKKLEERFDFVLV
;
A
#
# COMPACT_ATOMS: atom_id res chain seq x y z
N MET A 1 -7.97 9.07 16.85
CA MET A 1 -8.30 7.64 16.66
C MET A 1 -7.33 7.07 15.64
N SER A 2 -6.92 5.80 15.78
CA SER A 2 -6.08 5.15 14.76
C SER A 2 -6.84 5.06 13.44
N LYS A 3 -6.27 5.62 12.38
CA LYS A 3 -6.81 5.62 11.01
C LYS A 3 -6.19 4.54 10.11
N ALA A 4 -5.47 3.57 10.68
CA ALA A 4 -4.81 2.54 9.89
C ALA A 4 -4.87 1.15 10.51
N VAL A 5 -4.87 0.17 9.61
CA VAL A 5 -4.74 -1.27 9.90
C VAL A 5 -3.50 -1.75 9.15
N TYR A 6 -2.53 -2.32 9.87
CA TYR A 6 -1.28 -2.80 9.29
C TYR A 6 -1.27 -4.33 9.26
N ILE A 7 -1.03 -4.91 8.08
CA ILE A 7 -0.88 -6.35 7.88
C ILE A 7 0.60 -6.67 7.72
N ALA A 8 1.20 -7.24 8.76
CA ALA A 8 2.57 -7.73 8.73
C ALA A 8 2.59 -9.26 8.88
N THR A 9 3.59 -9.91 8.28
CA THR A 9 3.74 -11.36 8.34
C THR A 9 5.21 -11.74 8.34
N SER A 10 5.53 -12.88 8.94
CA SER A 10 6.91 -13.37 9.02
C SER A 10 7.48 -13.82 7.67
N ASP A 11 6.64 -14.34 6.76
CA ASP A 11 7.11 -15.01 5.54
C ASP A 11 6.29 -14.68 4.28
N HIS A 12 6.85 -15.00 3.11
CA HIS A 12 6.15 -14.94 1.82
C HIS A 12 5.04 -16.01 1.75
N ASN A 13 4.05 -15.82 0.87
CA ASN A 13 2.94 -16.76 0.63
C ASN A 13 2.10 -17.16 1.87
N SER A 14 2.12 -16.35 2.92
CA SER A 14 1.38 -16.57 4.17
C SER A 14 -0.12 -16.21 4.11
N GLY A 15 -0.73 -16.13 2.91
CA GLY A 15 -2.15 -15.79 2.75
C GLY A 15 -2.54 -14.32 2.92
N LYS A 16 -1.56 -13.39 2.93
CA LYS A 16 -1.79 -11.93 3.11
C LYS A 16 -2.91 -11.39 2.22
N SER A 17 -2.91 -11.74 0.93
CA SER A 17 -3.88 -11.21 -0.03
C SER A 17 -5.32 -11.61 0.31
N ILE A 18 -5.55 -12.84 0.77
CA ILE A 18 -6.89 -13.30 1.18
C ILE A 18 -7.36 -12.50 2.41
N ILE A 19 -6.46 -12.27 3.38
CA ILE A 19 -6.76 -11.45 4.56
C ILE A 19 -7.05 -10.00 4.16
N THR A 20 -6.26 -9.42 3.24
CA THR A 20 -6.50 -8.08 2.68
C THR A 20 -7.89 -7.98 2.05
N LEU A 21 -8.26 -8.90 1.16
CA LEU A 21 -9.57 -8.89 0.50
C LEU A 21 -10.73 -9.03 1.50
N GLY A 22 -10.59 -9.92 2.49
CA GLY A 22 -11.59 -10.09 3.54
C GLY A 22 -11.76 -8.84 4.40
N LEU A 23 -10.66 -8.23 4.84
CA LEU A 23 -10.69 -7.00 5.63
C LEU A 23 -11.27 -5.83 4.85
N MET A 24 -10.86 -5.64 3.59
CA MET A 24 -11.42 -4.61 2.71
C MET A 24 -12.94 -4.77 2.56
N SER A 25 -13.42 -6.00 2.35
CA SER A 25 -14.86 -6.29 2.24
C SER A 25 -15.63 -5.91 3.50
N ILE A 26 -15.08 -6.23 4.68
CA ILE A 26 -15.70 -5.89 5.97
C ILE A 26 -15.70 -4.38 6.22
N LEU A 27 -14.58 -3.69 5.92
CA LEU A 27 -14.44 -2.26 6.19
C LEU A 27 -15.33 -1.42 5.27
N ILE A 28 -15.40 -1.75 3.99
CA ILE A 28 -16.27 -1.08 3.01
C ILE A 28 -17.75 -1.32 3.36
N GLY A 29 -18.12 -2.54 3.76
CA GLY A 29 -19.49 -2.86 4.18
C GLY A 29 -19.98 -2.04 5.38
N LYS A 30 -19.09 -1.43 6.16
CA LYS A 30 -19.41 -0.54 7.28
C LYS A 30 -19.48 0.94 6.87
N THR A 31 -19.61 1.24 5.58
CA THR A 31 -19.75 2.61 5.02
C THR A 31 -18.56 3.55 5.28
N ALA A 32 -17.39 3.00 5.62
CA ALA A 32 -16.17 3.78 5.78
C ALA A 32 -15.52 4.07 4.42
N LYS A 33 -14.89 5.24 4.26
CA LYS A 33 -13.97 5.48 3.14
C LYS A 33 -12.66 4.76 3.43
N VAL A 34 -12.38 3.69 2.70
CA VAL A 34 -11.19 2.85 2.93
C VAL A 34 -10.16 3.10 1.83
N GLY A 35 -8.93 3.39 2.24
CA GLY A 35 -7.77 3.44 1.36
C GLY A 35 -6.90 2.18 1.46
N TYR A 36 -6.07 1.96 0.46
CA TYR A 36 -5.12 0.86 0.39
C TYR A 36 -3.73 1.39 0.06
N PHE A 37 -2.70 0.88 0.75
CA PHE A 37 -1.35 1.34 0.56
C PHE A 37 -0.34 0.20 0.72
N ARG A 38 0.50 -0.02 -0.29
CA ARG A 38 1.67 -0.91 -0.21
C ARG A 38 2.94 -0.07 -0.25
N PRO A 39 3.62 0.17 0.88
CA PRO A 39 4.73 1.11 0.94
C PRO A 39 5.85 0.81 -0.07
N ILE A 40 6.15 -0.47 -0.24
CA ILE A 40 7.20 -0.98 -1.12
C ILE A 40 6.58 -1.99 -2.07
N VAL A 41 6.84 -1.81 -3.37
CA VAL A 41 6.45 -2.76 -4.42
C VAL A 41 7.71 -3.34 -5.08
N GLU A 42 7.55 -4.47 -5.74
CA GLU A 42 8.60 -4.99 -6.62
C GLU A 42 8.79 -4.04 -7.82
N ASP A 43 9.89 -4.20 -8.55
CA ASP A 43 10.09 -3.43 -9.78
C ASP A 43 9.15 -3.93 -10.88
N PHE A 44 8.62 -2.99 -11.66
CA PHE A 44 7.68 -3.28 -12.74
C PHE A 44 8.41 -3.92 -13.92
N VAL A 45 7.80 -4.95 -14.50
CA VAL A 45 8.14 -5.45 -15.83
C VAL A 45 7.47 -4.52 -16.85
N ASP A 46 8.06 -4.37 -18.04
CA ASP A 46 7.50 -3.51 -19.09
C ASP A 46 6.04 -3.86 -19.38
N GLY A 47 5.14 -2.89 -19.15
CA GLY A 47 3.71 -3.04 -19.34
C GLY A 47 2.93 -3.64 -18.17
N GLU A 48 3.60 -3.98 -17.05
CA GLU A 48 2.95 -4.58 -15.87
C GLU A 48 2.89 -3.64 -14.67
N LEU A 49 1.82 -3.78 -13.89
CA LEU A 49 1.60 -3.08 -12.62
C LEU A 49 1.68 -4.06 -11.44
N ASP A 50 1.76 -3.55 -10.21
CA ASP A 50 1.68 -4.40 -9.02
C ASP A 50 0.27 -5.02 -8.93
N ASN A 51 0.23 -6.34 -9.09
CA ASN A 51 -1.02 -7.10 -9.15
C ASN A 51 -1.89 -6.91 -7.90
N HIS A 52 -1.30 -6.74 -6.72
CA HIS A 52 -2.08 -6.58 -5.49
C HIS A 52 -2.74 -5.21 -5.40
N ILE A 53 -2.01 -4.15 -5.78
CA ILE A 53 -2.59 -2.80 -5.89
C ILE A 53 -3.71 -2.82 -6.92
N GLU A 54 -3.41 -3.30 -8.13
CA GLU A 54 -4.39 -3.35 -9.22
C GLU A 54 -5.67 -4.11 -8.82
N THR A 55 -5.51 -5.29 -8.21
CA THR A 55 -6.64 -6.10 -7.74
C THR A 55 -7.48 -5.36 -6.71
N VAL A 56 -6.86 -4.78 -5.67
CA VAL A 56 -7.62 -4.11 -4.61
C VAL A 56 -8.32 -2.84 -5.13
N LEU A 57 -7.62 -2.03 -5.93
CA LEU A 57 -8.19 -0.80 -6.48
C LEU A 57 -9.36 -1.09 -7.42
N SER A 58 -9.20 -2.04 -8.35
CA SER A 58 -10.22 -2.38 -9.34
C SER A 58 -11.41 -3.13 -8.74
N TYR A 59 -11.16 -4.14 -7.91
CA TYR A 59 -12.22 -4.99 -7.34
C TYR A 59 -13.15 -4.20 -6.40
N PHE A 60 -12.60 -3.29 -5.60
CA PHE A 60 -13.37 -2.45 -4.69
C PHE A 60 -13.69 -1.06 -5.27
N ASN A 61 -13.29 -0.79 -6.50
CA ASN A 61 -13.47 0.48 -7.20
C ASN A 61 -13.06 1.70 -6.35
N LEU A 62 -11.86 1.63 -5.76
CA LEU A 62 -11.35 2.69 -4.89
C LEU A 62 -10.94 3.93 -5.71
N ASP A 63 -11.28 5.12 -5.21
CA ASP A 63 -10.84 6.41 -5.78
C ASP A 63 -9.38 6.73 -5.40
N ILE A 64 -8.47 5.85 -5.80
CA ILE A 64 -7.02 5.98 -5.59
C ILE A 64 -6.33 5.71 -6.92
N LYS A 65 -5.43 6.62 -7.32
CA LYS A 65 -4.55 6.38 -8.45
C LYS A 65 -3.49 5.34 -8.09
N PHE A 66 -3.14 4.47 -9.03
CA PHE A 66 -2.14 3.42 -8.80
C PHE A 66 -0.84 3.97 -8.19
N GLU A 67 -0.36 5.12 -8.68
CA GLU A 67 0.88 5.76 -8.24
C GLU A 67 0.83 6.37 -6.83
N ASP A 68 -0.37 6.51 -6.27
CA ASP A 68 -0.59 6.98 -4.90
C ASP A 68 -0.73 5.83 -3.90
N ALA A 69 -0.95 4.61 -4.39
CA ALA A 69 -1.07 3.41 -3.55
C ALA A 69 0.27 2.79 -3.14
N PHE A 70 1.41 3.35 -3.58
CA PHE A 70 2.75 2.94 -3.13
C PHE A 70 3.71 4.12 -3.06
N ALA A 71 4.86 3.92 -2.41
CA ALA A 71 5.88 4.96 -2.30
C ALA A 71 7.11 4.70 -3.16
N ILE A 72 7.63 3.47 -3.15
CA ILE A 72 8.92 3.17 -3.78
C ILE A 72 9.00 1.73 -4.30
N THR A 73 9.76 1.52 -5.38
CA THR A 73 10.10 0.18 -5.84
C THR A 73 11.30 -0.37 -5.07
N LYS A 74 11.40 -1.70 -4.99
CA LYS A 74 12.46 -2.39 -4.24
C LYS A 74 13.87 -2.03 -4.73
N SER A 75 14.13 -1.98 -6.04
CA SER A 75 15.46 -1.59 -6.54
C SER A 75 15.83 -0.15 -6.15
N LYS A 76 14.87 0.79 -6.18
CA LYS A 76 15.10 2.18 -5.78
C LYS A 76 15.41 2.27 -4.29
N LEU A 77 14.69 1.52 -3.45
CA LEU A 77 14.97 1.41 -2.03
C LEU A 77 16.38 0.89 -1.78
N ILE A 78 16.79 -0.21 -2.43
CA ILE A 78 18.13 -0.79 -2.28
C ILE A 78 19.21 0.23 -2.70
N LYS A 79 19.01 0.93 -3.83
CA LYS A 79 19.94 1.98 -4.30
C LYS A 79 20.07 3.13 -3.30
N LYS A 80 18.96 3.58 -2.68
CA LYS A 80 18.98 4.62 -1.64
C LYS A 80 19.67 4.14 -0.37
N LYS A 81 19.35 2.92 0.08
CA LYS A 81 19.99 2.27 1.24
C LYS A 81 21.51 2.20 1.08
N ASN A 82 21.99 1.73 -0.08
CA ASN A 82 23.44 1.61 -0.35
C ASN A 82 24.17 2.96 -0.39
N LYS A 83 23.44 4.07 -0.57
CA LYS A 83 23.97 5.44 -0.51
C LYS A 83 23.84 6.09 0.88
N GLY A 84 23.41 5.34 1.91
CA GLY A 84 23.15 5.86 3.25
C GLY A 84 21.88 6.72 3.35
N LYS A 85 21.00 6.69 2.34
CA LYS A 85 19.82 7.56 2.21
C LYS A 85 18.52 6.87 2.61
N ILE A 86 18.54 6.03 3.64
CA ILE A 86 17.33 5.33 4.10
C ILE A 86 16.31 6.29 4.74
N GLY A 87 16.78 7.38 5.38
CA GLY A 87 15.91 8.43 5.91
C GLY A 87 14.99 9.03 4.84
N GLU A 88 15.54 9.37 3.68
CA GLU A 88 14.77 9.88 2.54
C GLU A 88 13.67 8.91 2.08
N VAL A 89 13.88 7.59 2.24
CA VAL A 89 12.87 6.57 1.87
C VAL A 89 11.76 6.52 2.91
N LEU A 90 12.10 6.62 4.19
CA LEU A 90 11.12 6.67 5.27
C LEU A 90 10.24 7.93 5.15
N ASP A 91 10.86 9.09 4.90
CA ASP A 91 10.15 10.34 4.70
C ASP A 91 9.16 10.24 3.53
N LEU A 92 9.58 9.65 2.40
CA LEU A 92 8.72 9.43 1.24
C LEU A 92 7.54 8.50 1.55
N ILE A 93 7.78 7.40 2.28
CA ILE A 93 6.70 6.45 2.68
C ILE A 93 5.69 7.17 3.57
N ILE A 94 6.16 7.93 4.56
CA ILE A 94 5.30 8.67 5.50
C ILE A 94 4.49 9.73 4.75
N GLU A 95 5.13 10.50 3.86
CA GLU A 95 4.47 11.52 3.05
C GLU A 95 3.34 10.93 2.19
N LYS A 96 3.62 9.83 1.49
CA LYS A 96 2.62 9.14 0.65
C LYS A 96 1.48 8.58 1.49
N TYR A 97 1.77 7.93 2.61
CA TYR A 97 0.75 7.43 3.53
C TYR A 97 -0.14 8.56 4.08
N LYS A 98 0.44 9.69 4.51
CA LYS A 98 -0.32 10.82 5.07
C LYS A 98 -1.32 11.41 4.08
N LYS A 99 -0.96 11.49 2.80
CA LYS A 99 -1.89 11.92 1.73
C LYS A 99 -3.13 11.02 1.62
N LEU A 100 -2.99 9.72 1.87
CA LEU A 100 -4.13 8.80 1.94
C LEU A 100 -4.89 8.95 3.26
N GLU A 101 -4.19 9.02 4.39
CA GLU A 101 -4.80 9.17 5.73
C GLU A 101 -5.69 10.44 5.86
N GLU A 102 -5.37 11.50 5.12
CA GLU A 102 -6.18 12.72 5.05
C GLU A 102 -7.50 12.54 4.27
N ARG A 103 -7.52 11.64 3.27
CA ARG A 103 -8.66 11.42 2.36
C ARG A 103 -9.58 10.30 2.81
N PHE A 104 -9.06 9.33 3.55
CA PHE A 104 -9.75 8.10 3.94
C PHE A 104 -9.92 8.00 5.47
N ASP A 105 -11.00 7.34 5.89
CA ASP A 105 -11.29 7.09 7.31
C ASP A 105 -10.36 6.02 7.87
N PHE A 106 -10.05 5.01 7.03
CA PHE A 106 -9.10 3.94 7.32
C PHE A 106 -8.19 3.70 6.11
N VAL A 107 -6.90 3.49 6.36
CA VAL A 107 -5.94 3.02 5.35
C VAL A 107 -5.46 1.63 5.76
N LEU A 108 -5.67 0.65 4.88
CA LEU A 108 -5.10 -0.68 5.03
C LEU A 108 -3.69 -0.68 4.43
N VAL A 109 -2.70 -1.05 5.24
CA VAL A 109 -1.27 -1.04 4.91
C VAL A 109 -0.71 -2.46 4.95
#